data_AF-A0AAD8SZ82-F1
#
_entry.id   AF-A0AAD8SZ82-F1
#
_cell.length_a   1.000
_cell.length_b   1.000
_cell.length_c   1.000
_cell.angle_alpha   90.00
_cell.angle_beta   90.00
_cell.angle_gamma   90.00
#
_symmetry.space_group_name_H-M   'P 1'
#
loop_
_entity.id
_entity.type
_entity.pdbx_description
1 polymer ?
#
loop_
_entity_poly.entity_id
_entity_poly.type
_entity_poly.pdbx_seq_one_letter_code
_entity_poly.pdbx_strand_id
1 'polypeptide(L)'
;MLKARSNLEEKLKEKGLYKSMWLKPEKLSNTRASNNRRDLQTLDDFDDDVEKNNQVVISRKLLVDGAKSNKNKHVIKFVSRDDDIPKRDDIGKKRQKHELRVLARVRGEDDELPQDGDHAEHKPDQSSDEDEFYKAVKRQRTEKLLRKQRAPIGKPLEEEIEGDGKRKISYQMEKNRGLSRSRNKKLKNPRQKYRAKHQKKVTARKGQVRSMKKPSGSYGGEMSGINPNVSRSTRLRG
;
A
#
# COMPACT_ATOMS: atom_id res chain seq x y z
N MET A 1 -27.15 -17.26 12.29
CA MET A 1 -25.98 -17.02 11.43
C MET A 1 -24.96 -18.16 11.44
N LEU A 2 -24.46 -18.62 12.59
CA LEU A 2 -23.49 -19.73 12.65
C LEU A 2 -24.09 -21.08 12.22
N LYS A 3 -25.32 -21.38 12.64
CA LYS A 3 -26.06 -22.60 12.26
C LYS A 3 -26.33 -22.72 10.75
N ALA A 4 -26.60 -21.60 10.07
CA ALA A 4 -26.81 -21.59 8.62
C ALA A 4 -25.51 -21.90 7.85
N ARG A 5 -24.37 -21.50 8.42
CA ARG A 5 -23.04 -21.76 7.86
C ARG A 5 -22.61 -23.21 8.07
N SER A 6 -22.85 -23.79 9.25
CA SER A 6 -22.53 -25.21 9.51
C SER A 6 -23.29 -26.12 8.55
N ASN A 7 -24.59 -25.88 8.37
CA ASN A 7 -25.44 -26.69 7.49
C ASN A 7 -25.01 -26.59 6.01
N LEU A 8 -24.48 -25.43 5.58
CA LEU A 8 -23.96 -25.22 4.24
C LEU A 8 -22.63 -25.99 4.06
N GLU A 9 -21.72 -25.89 5.05
CA GLU A 9 -20.45 -26.61 5.03
C GLU A 9 -20.65 -28.15 5.02
N GLU A 10 -21.66 -28.66 5.72
CA GLU A 10 -22.07 -30.07 5.67
C GLU A 10 -22.60 -30.47 4.29
N LYS A 11 -23.53 -29.69 3.70
CA LYS A 11 -24.04 -29.93 2.34
C LYS A 11 -22.94 -29.91 1.26
N LEU A 12 -21.91 -29.06 1.41
CA LEU A 12 -20.76 -29.05 0.50
C LEU A 12 -19.82 -30.24 0.69
N LYS A 13 -19.72 -30.78 1.91
CA LYS A 13 -18.94 -31.99 2.20
C LYS A 13 -19.63 -33.22 1.62
N GLU A 14 -20.95 -33.34 1.76
CA GLU A 14 -21.75 -34.42 1.17
C GLU A 14 -21.61 -34.46 -0.35
N LYS A 15 -21.64 -33.29 -1.01
CA LYS A 15 -21.46 -33.19 -2.47
C LYS A 15 -19.99 -33.31 -2.93
N GLY A 16 -19.03 -33.55 -2.02
CA GLY A 16 -17.60 -33.67 -2.34
C GLY A 16 -16.92 -32.37 -2.81
N LEU A 17 -17.65 -31.25 -2.86
CA LEU A 17 -17.21 -29.96 -3.41
C LEU A 17 -16.50 -29.07 -2.39
N TYR A 18 -16.51 -29.44 -1.11
CA TYR A 18 -15.90 -28.64 -0.04
C TYR A 18 -14.39 -28.42 -0.23
N LYS A 19 -13.67 -29.40 -0.80
CA LYS A 19 -12.21 -29.31 -1.06
C LYS A 19 -11.86 -28.75 -2.44
N SER A 20 -12.75 -28.82 -3.44
CA SER A 20 -12.47 -28.36 -4.81
C SER A 20 -12.57 -26.84 -4.97
N MET A 21 -13.19 -26.15 -4.01
CA MET A 21 -13.29 -24.68 -3.99
C MET A 21 -12.05 -23.96 -3.46
N TRP A 22 -11.02 -24.68 -2.99
CA TRP A 22 -9.73 -24.08 -2.68
C TRP A 22 -8.96 -23.79 -3.98
N LEU A 23 -9.39 -22.76 -4.70
CA LEU A 23 -8.55 -22.11 -5.68
C LEU A 23 -7.33 -21.57 -4.94
N LYS A 24 -6.14 -22.06 -5.31
CA LYS A 24 -4.86 -21.51 -4.85
C LYS A 24 -4.92 -19.99 -5.04
N PRO A 25 -4.55 -19.17 -4.04
CA PRO A 25 -4.52 -17.73 -4.26
C PRO A 25 -3.54 -17.44 -5.40
N GLU A 26 -4.04 -16.86 -6.49
CA GLU A 26 -3.17 -16.23 -7.48
C GLU A 26 -2.24 -15.29 -6.72
N LYS A 27 -0.94 -15.40 -7.01
CA LYS A 27 0.11 -14.65 -6.34
C LYS A 27 -0.14 -13.16 -6.57
N LEU A 28 -0.79 -12.51 -5.61
CA LEU A 28 -0.85 -11.05 -5.56
C LEU A 28 0.57 -10.55 -5.36
N SER A 29 1.11 -9.89 -6.39
CA SER A 29 2.38 -9.18 -6.31
C SER A 29 2.33 -8.18 -5.16
N ASN A 30 3.31 -8.26 -4.25
CA ASN A 30 3.49 -7.32 -3.14
C ASN A 30 3.81 -5.91 -3.65
N THR A 31 2.80 -5.14 -4.04
CA THR A 31 2.91 -3.68 -4.11
C THR A 31 2.57 -3.12 -2.73
N ARG A 32 3.61 -2.68 -2.00
CA ARG A 32 3.48 -1.83 -0.82
C ARG A 32 2.47 -0.72 -1.11
N ALA A 33 1.39 -0.67 -0.34
CA ALA A 33 0.48 0.46 -0.33
C ALA A 33 1.25 1.70 0.14
N SER A 34 1.57 2.61 -0.79
CA SER A 34 2.03 3.95 -0.44
C SER A 34 0.81 4.75 0.00
N ASN A 35 0.85 5.28 1.22
CA ASN A 35 -0.11 6.26 1.70
C ASN A 35 0.02 7.54 0.85
N ASN A 36 -0.77 7.62 -0.22
CA ASN A 36 -0.82 8.81 -1.06
C ASN A 36 -1.69 9.87 -0.37
N ARG A 37 -1.06 10.68 0.48
CA ARG A 37 -1.51 12.06 0.69
C ARG A 37 -0.93 12.88 -0.45
N ARG A 38 -1.71 13.09 -1.52
CA ARG A 38 -1.36 14.01 -2.61
C ARG A 38 -2.48 15.01 -2.77
N ASP A 39 -2.50 15.98 -1.86
CA ASP A 39 -3.19 17.26 -2.01
C ASP A 39 -2.37 18.32 -1.25
N LEU A 40 -1.16 18.55 -1.72
CA LEU A 40 -0.42 19.80 -1.45
C LEU A 40 0.27 20.15 -2.75
N GLN A 41 -0.36 21.05 -3.51
CA GLN A 41 0.28 21.76 -4.60
C GLN A 41 1.48 22.52 -4.01
N THR A 42 2.68 22.11 -4.41
CA THR A 42 3.92 22.85 -4.12
C THR A 42 4.03 23.98 -5.13
N LEU A 43 4.00 25.22 -4.63
CA LEU A 43 4.26 26.48 -5.37
C LEU A 43 5.74 26.61 -5.79
N ASP A 44 6.31 25.58 -6.40
CA ASP A 44 7.73 25.56 -6.83
C ASP A 44 7.91 24.91 -8.22
N ASP A 45 6.83 24.82 -9.02
CA ASP A 45 6.83 24.28 -10.39
C ASP A 45 6.89 25.39 -11.48
N PHE A 46 7.22 26.63 -11.11
CA PHE A 46 7.55 27.68 -12.08
C PHE A 46 9.06 27.77 -12.25
N ASP A 47 9.64 26.81 -12.98
CA ASP A 47 10.93 27.00 -13.63
C ASP A 47 10.71 27.91 -14.85
N ASP A 48 11.06 29.19 -14.71
CA ASP A 48 11.20 30.15 -15.83
C ASP A 48 12.44 29.77 -16.66
N ASP A 49 12.30 28.77 -17.53
CA ASP A 49 13.22 28.58 -18.66
C ASP A 49 12.51 29.00 -19.95
N VAL A 50 12.73 30.26 -20.34
CA VAL A 50 12.34 30.80 -21.64
C VAL A 50 13.24 30.15 -22.70
N GLU A 51 12.79 29.03 -23.28
CA GLU A 51 13.35 28.50 -24.51
C GLU A 51 12.40 28.65 -25.69
N LYS A 52 12.96 29.29 -26.72
CA LYS A 52 12.35 29.82 -27.95
C LYS A 52 11.52 28.78 -28.71
N ASN A 53 10.30 29.19 -29.04
CA ASN A 53 9.43 28.57 -30.04
C ASN A 53 10.15 28.40 -31.38
N ASN A 54 10.35 27.16 -31.82
CA ASN A 54 10.40 26.79 -33.23
C ASN A 54 9.49 25.57 -33.41
N GLN A 55 8.21 25.83 -33.70
CA GLN A 55 7.24 24.81 -34.10
C GLN A 55 7.66 24.22 -35.46
N VAL A 56 7.95 22.93 -35.49
CA VAL A 56 7.79 22.12 -36.71
C VAL A 56 6.75 21.05 -36.40
N VAL A 57 5.54 21.31 -36.87
CA VAL A 57 4.39 20.40 -36.79
C VAL A 57 4.65 19.21 -37.71
N ILE A 58 4.81 18.01 -37.15
CA ILE A 58 4.80 16.76 -37.92
C ILE A 58 3.55 15.98 -37.50
N SER A 59 2.53 16.06 -38.36
CA SER A 59 1.31 15.27 -38.29
C SER A 59 1.62 13.80 -38.61
N ARG A 60 1.39 12.90 -37.65
CA ARG A 60 1.37 11.44 -37.90
C ARG A 60 -0.08 10.96 -37.92
N LYS A 61 -0.57 10.68 -39.13
CA LYS A 61 -1.76 9.86 -39.33
C LYS A 61 -1.40 8.41 -38.96
N LEU A 62 -2.15 7.81 -38.03
CA LEU A 62 -2.19 6.36 -37.88
C LEU A 62 -3.62 5.91 -38.20
N LEU A 63 -3.74 5.14 -39.26
CA LEU A 63 -4.92 4.35 -39.61
C LEU A 63 -5.02 3.20 -38.60
N VAL A 64 -6.18 3.04 -37.96
CA VAL A 64 -6.52 1.86 -37.16
C VAL A 64 -7.64 1.15 -37.90
N ASP A 65 -7.30 -0.01 -38.48
CA ASP A 65 -8.27 -0.95 -39.02
C ASP A 65 -9.10 -1.55 -37.88
N GLY A 66 -10.41 -1.58 -38.13
CA GLY A 66 -11.43 -1.94 -37.15
C GLY A 66 -11.47 -3.42 -36.83
N ALA A 67 -11.25 -3.75 -35.56
CA ALA A 67 -11.74 -4.98 -34.95
C ALA A 67 -12.99 -4.64 -34.11
N LYS A 68 -14.16 -4.93 -34.68
CA LYS A 68 -15.45 -4.92 -33.98
C LYS A 68 -15.43 -6.03 -32.93
N SER A 69 -15.37 -5.67 -31.66
CA SER A 69 -15.72 -6.58 -30.56
C SER A 69 -16.63 -5.87 -29.56
N ASN A 70 -17.47 -6.69 -28.92
CA ASN A 70 -18.80 -6.35 -28.45
C ASN A 70 -18.90 -5.16 -27.50
N LYS A 71 -19.99 -4.41 -27.73
CA LYS A 71 -20.51 -3.35 -26.88
C LYS A 71 -20.77 -3.91 -25.48
N ASN A 72 -20.04 -3.39 -24.49
CA ASN A 72 -20.53 -3.11 -23.14
C ASN A 72 -19.57 -2.10 -22.49
N LYS A 73 -19.45 -0.95 -23.15
CA LYS A 73 -18.91 0.25 -22.53
C LYS A 73 -20.11 1.06 -22.07
N HIS A 74 -20.54 0.87 -20.82
CA HIS A 74 -21.18 1.97 -20.10
C HIS A 74 -20.11 3.05 -19.94
N VAL A 75 -19.93 3.85 -21.00
CA VAL A 75 -19.22 5.12 -20.93
C VAL A 75 -20.11 5.96 -20.03
N ILE A 76 -19.76 6.04 -18.75
CA ILE A 76 -20.40 6.94 -17.81
C ILE A 76 -20.12 8.34 -18.36
N LYS A 77 -21.12 8.91 -19.02
CA LYS A 77 -21.17 10.33 -19.31
C LYS A 77 -21.26 11.03 -17.95
N PHE A 78 -20.11 11.33 -17.34
CA PHE A 78 -20.04 12.27 -16.21
C PHE A 78 -20.43 13.65 -16.76
N VAL A 79 -21.73 13.93 -16.78
CA VAL A 79 -22.33 15.22 -17.13
C VAL A 79 -22.96 15.77 -15.87
N SER A 80 -22.17 15.81 -14.80
CA SER A 80 -22.43 16.60 -13.60
C SER A 80 -21.15 16.57 -12.77
N ARG A 81 -20.75 17.72 -12.23
CA ARG A 81 -19.52 17.87 -11.43
C ARG A 81 -19.69 17.31 -10.00
N ASP A 82 -20.83 16.69 -9.73
CA ASP A 82 -21.30 16.26 -8.40
C ASP A 82 -21.79 14.80 -8.42
N ASP A 83 -21.27 13.99 -9.34
CA ASP A 83 -21.54 12.56 -9.35
C ASP A 83 -20.84 11.91 -8.13
N ASP A 84 -21.63 11.54 -7.14
CA ASP A 84 -21.18 10.96 -5.87
C ASP A 84 -20.19 9.80 -6.07
N ILE A 85 -19.01 9.94 -5.47
CA ILE A 85 -18.01 8.86 -5.44
C ILE A 85 -18.55 7.73 -4.55
N PRO A 86 -18.55 6.47 -4.99
CA PRO A 86 -19.05 5.37 -4.19
C PRO A 86 -18.29 5.28 -2.86
N LYS A 87 -19.01 5.44 -1.75
CA LYS A 87 -18.45 5.33 -0.40
C LYS A 87 -17.95 3.90 -0.16
N ARG A 88 -16.80 3.79 0.51
CA ARG A 88 -16.19 2.51 0.84
C ARG A 88 -17.00 1.84 1.95
N ASP A 89 -17.71 0.75 1.62
CA ASP A 89 -18.42 -0.07 2.62
C ASP A 89 -17.46 -0.61 3.70
N ASP A 90 -17.95 -0.66 4.94
CA ASP A 90 -17.30 -1.33 6.07
C ASP A 90 -17.09 -2.82 5.78
N ILE A 91 -16.06 -3.40 6.42
CA ILE A 91 -15.64 -4.80 6.18
C ILE A 91 -16.80 -5.78 6.41
N GLY A 92 -17.65 -5.54 7.42
CA GLY A 92 -18.83 -6.35 7.70
C GLY A 92 -19.89 -6.31 6.59
N LYS A 93 -20.21 -5.12 6.08
CA LYS A 93 -21.20 -4.92 5.01
C LYS A 93 -20.73 -5.54 3.68
N LYS A 94 -19.43 -5.43 3.38
CA LYS A 94 -18.82 -6.09 2.21
C LYS A 94 -18.95 -7.60 2.27
N ARG A 95 -18.71 -8.18 3.45
CA ARG A 95 -18.81 -9.62 3.65
C ARG A 95 -20.24 -10.12 3.46
N GLN A 96 -21.22 -9.42 4.03
CA GLN A 96 -22.65 -9.75 3.83
C GLN A 96 -23.07 -9.67 2.36
N LYS A 97 -22.71 -8.59 1.64
CA LYS A 97 -23.00 -8.48 0.20
C LYS A 97 -22.34 -9.59 -0.61
N HIS A 98 -21.13 -9.97 -0.27
CA HIS A 98 -20.43 -11.09 -0.90
C HIS A 98 -21.17 -12.42 -0.65
N GLU A 99 -21.54 -12.70 0.60
CA GLU A 99 -22.31 -13.90 0.98
C GLU A 99 -23.66 -13.96 0.25
N LEU A 100 -24.41 -12.86 0.19
CA LEU A 100 -25.65 -12.76 -0.57
C LEU A 100 -25.45 -12.96 -2.08
N ARG A 101 -24.37 -12.42 -2.66
CA ARG A 101 -24.05 -12.62 -4.08
C ARG A 101 -23.67 -14.07 -4.39
N VAL A 102 -22.95 -14.73 -3.48
CA VAL A 102 -22.63 -16.16 -3.60
C VAL A 102 -23.91 -16.99 -3.47
N LEU A 103 -24.78 -16.68 -2.52
CA LEU A 103 -26.09 -17.34 -2.37
C LEU A 103 -26.97 -17.13 -3.60
N ALA A 104 -27.04 -15.93 -4.16
CA ALA A 104 -27.81 -15.63 -5.37
C ALA A 104 -27.24 -16.31 -6.62
N ARG A 105 -25.93 -16.56 -6.69
CA ARG A 105 -25.31 -17.36 -7.76
C ARG A 105 -25.55 -18.86 -7.61
N VAL A 106 -25.75 -19.33 -6.38
CA VAL A 106 -26.04 -20.74 -6.06
C VAL A 106 -27.54 -21.02 -6.14
N ARG A 107 -28.40 -20.02 -5.88
CA ARG A 107 -29.84 -20.04 -6.16
C ARG A 107 -30.11 -19.64 -7.61
N GLY A 108 -29.63 -20.44 -8.55
CA GLY A 108 -30.24 -20.50 -9.89
C GLY A 108 -31.37 -21.51 -9.83
N GLU A 109 -32.58 -21.06 -10.18
CA GLU A 109 -33.81 -21.82 -10.46
C GLU A 109 -34.34 -22.76 -9.35
N ASP A 110 -35.62 -22.54 -9.02
CA ASP A 110 -36.54 -23.43 -8.34
C ASP A 110 -36.29 -23.76 -6.84
N ASP A 111 -37.12 -23.19 -5.97
CA ASP A 111 -38.09 -23.96 -5.18
C ASP A 111 -38.73 -23.10 -4.07
N GLU A 112 -40.05 -23.14 -4.08
CA GLU A 112 -40.99 -22.51 -3.16
C GLU A 112 -41.16 -23.33 -1.86
N LEU A 113 -41.48 -22.60 -0.76
CA LEU A 113 -42.20 -23.03 0.47
C LEU A 113 -41.44 -23.85 1.55
N PRO A 114 -41.96 -23.99 2.80
CA PRO A 114 -42.84 -23.11 3.60
C PRO A 114 -42.44 -22.95 5.10
N GLN A 115 -42.98 -21.88 5.71
CA GLN A 115 -43.68 -21.77 7.00
C GLN A 115 -43.16 -22.46 8.29
N ASP A 116 -42.79 -21.60 9.24
CA ASP A 116 -43.03 -21.58 10.69
C ASP A 116 -43.41 -22.89 11.42
N GLY A 117 -42.55 -23.29 12.36
CA GLY A 117 -42.80 -24.34 13.34
C GLY A 117 -42.15 -23.98 14.67
N ASP A 118 -42.99 -23.51 15.60
CA ASP A 118 -42.66 -23.23 16.99
C ASP A 118 -42.12 -24.47 17.70
N HIS A 119 -40.97 -24.33 18.38
CA HIS A 119 -40.55 -25.29 19.39
C HIS A 119 -39.89 -24.60 20.58
N ALA A 120 -40.72 -24.50 21.63
CA ALA A 120 -40.44 -24.85 23.01
C ALA A 120 -39.16 -24.28 23.65
N GLU A 121 -39.40 -23.37 24.60
CA GLU A 121 -38.44 -22.95 25.61
C GLU A 121 -37.90 -24.16 26.39
N HIS A 122 -36.60 -24.43 26.25
CA HIS A 122 -35.87 -25.27 27.19
C HIS A 122 -34.78 -24.40 27.82
N LYS A 123 -35.05 -23.90 29.03
CA LYS A 123 -34.00 -23.47 29.96
C LYS A 123 -33.31 -24.73 30.52
N PRO A 124 -31.98 -24.76 30.59
CA PRO A 124 -31.32 -25.53 31.62
C PRO A 124 -30.56 -24.58 32.54
N ASP A 125 -31.00 -24.54 33.79
CA ASP A 125 -30.27 -23.96 34.90
C ASP A 125 -29.21 -24.96 35.41
N GLN A 126 -28.00 -24.45 35.58
CA GLN A 126 -26.97 -24.82 36.57
C GLN A 126 -26.20 -26.16 36.47
N SER A 127 -24.88 -25.95 36.33
CA SER A 127 -23.79 -26.46 37.18
C SER A 127 -22.75 -27.38 36.53
N SER A 128 -21.50 -26.97 36.75
CA SER A 128 -20.24 -27.73 36.75
C SER A 128 -19.97 -28.64 35.54
N ASP A 129 -19.33 -28.07 34.53
CA ASP A 129 -17.91 -28.32 34.25
C ASP A 129 -17.49 -27.42 33.09
N GLU A 130 -17.08 -26.19 33.40
CA GLU A 130 -16.32 -25.43 32.42
C GLU A 130 -15.03 -26.20 32.17
N ASP A 131 -14.94 -26.85 31.00
CA ASP A 131 -13.74 -27.53 30.51
C ASP A 131 -12.49 -26.72 30.89
N GLU A 132 -11.45 -27.39 31.40
CA GLU A 132 -10.21 -26.73 31.83
C GLU A 132 -9.64 -25.78 30.76
N PHE A 133 -9.87 -26.13 29.48
CA PHE A 133 -9.57 -25.32 28.31
C PHE A 133 -10.27 -23.94 28.33
N TYR A 134 -11.56 -23.89 28.65
CA TYR A 134 -12.34 -22.65 28.68
C TYR A 134 -11.89 -21.72 29.82
N LYS A 135 -11.50 -22.29 30.97
CA LYS A 135 -10.90 -21.55 32.09
C LYS A 135 -9.54 -20.96 31.70
N ALA A 136 -8.70 -21.71 30.98
CA ALA A 136 -7.40 -21.24 30.49
C ALA A 136 -7.55 -20.07 29.50
N VAL A 137 -8.52 -20.14 28.57
CA VAL A 137 -8.80 -19.06 27.61
C VAL A 137 -9.28 -17.79 28.33
N LYS A 138 -10.13 -17.91 29.35
CA LYS A 138 -10.55 -16.76 30.17
C LYS A 138 -9.35 -16.10 30.87
N ARG A 139 -8.46 -16.88 31.48
CA ARG A 139 -7.24 -16.37 32.14
C ARG A 139 -6.30 -15.66 31.16
N GLN A 140 -6.05 -16.24 29.99
CA GLN A 140 -5.23 -15.61 28.95
C GLN A 140 -5.83 -14.29 28.47
N ARG A 141 -7.17 -14.22 28.34
CA ARG A 141 -7.86 -12.98 27.97
C ARG A 141 -7.72 -11.90 29.04
N THR A 142 -7.84 -12.26 30.31
CA THR A 142 -7.70 -11.32 31.43
C THR A 142 -6.27 -10.81 31.59
N GLU A 143 -5.28 -11.69 31.46
CA GLU A 143 -3.85 -11.32 31.50
C GLU A 143 -3.46 -10.39 30.36
N LYS A 144 -3.99 -10.64 29.15
CA LYS A 144 -3.77 -9.77 27.99
C LYS A 144 -4.37 -8.38 28.18
N LEU A 145 -5.54 -8.28 28.81
CA LEU A 145 -6.16 -7.01 29.17
C LEU A 145 -5.34 -6.27 30.23
N LEU A 146 -4.91 -6.96 31.28
CA LEU A 146 -4.06 -6.43 32.34
C LEU A 146 -2.70 -5.94 31.81
N ARG A 147 -2.08 -6.69 30.90
CA ARG A 147 -0.82 -6.28 30.25
C ARG A 147 -0.99 -5.04 29.37
N LYS A 148 -2.14 -4.88 28.73
CA LYS A 148 -2.48 -3.68 27.95
C LYS A 148 -2.73 -2.46 28.85
N GLN A 149 -3.31 -2.68 30.03
CA GLN A 149 -3.54 -1.66 31.06
C GLN A 149 -2.23 -1.25 31.76
N ARG A 150 -1.30 -2.20 31.97
CA ARG A 150 0.06 -2.00 32.49
C ARG A 150 1.05 -1.45 31.45
N ALA A 151 0.58 -0.76 30.42
CA ALA A 151 1.49 0.02 29.59
C ALA A 151 2.24 1.00 30.52
N PRO A 152 3.58 1.03 30.51
CA PRO A 152 4.33 1.84 31.45
C PRO A 152 3.94 3.29 31.25
N ILE A 153 3.36 3.90 32.28
CA ILE A 153 3.22 5.34 32.40
C ILE A 153 4.64 5.88 32.27
N GLY A 154 4.93 6.54 31.15
CA GLY A 154 6.26 7.06 30.86
C GLY A 154 6.72 7.90 32.04
N LYS A 155 7.87 7.55 32.62
CA LYS A 155 8.47 8.32 33.70
C LYS A 155 8.57 9.79 33.25
N PRO A 156 8.12 10.77 34.06
CA PRO A 156 8.36 12.16 33.76
C PRO A 156 9.87 12.38 33.72
N LEU A 157 10.33 13.09 32.69
CA LEU A 157 11.73 13.50 32.58
C LEU A 157 12.02 14.42 33.78
N GLU A 158 12.90 14.00 34.68
CA GLU A 158 13.46 14.90 35.69
C GLU A 158 14.30 15.93 34.94
N GLU A 159 13.80 17.16 34.82
CA GLU A 159 14.61 18.27 34.34
C GLU A 159 15.71 18.50 35.38
N GLU A 160 16.95 18.13 35.03
CA GLU A 160 18.13 18.42 35.83
C GLU A 160 18.21 19.94 36.04
N ILE A 161 17.79 20.40 37.23
CA ILE A 161 17.96 21.78 37.67
C ILE A 161 19.43 21.94 38.05
N GLU A 162 20.27 22.04 37.03
CA GLU A 162 21.71 22.20 37.18
C GLU A 162 22.00 23.63 37.67
N GLY A 163 21.95 23.84 38.99
CA GLY A 163 22.64 24.89 39.74
C GLY A 163 22.06 26.31 39.71
N ASP A 164 22.09 26.95 40.89
CA ASP A 164 21.79 28.37 41.22
C ASP A 164 20.31 28.75 41.51
N GLY A 165 19.35 27.83 41.42
CA GLY A 165 17.93 28.10 41.77
C GLY A 165 17.23 29.13 40.85
N LYS A 166 17.95 29.76 39.94
CA LYS A 166 17.43 30.66 38.89
C LYS A 166 16.95 29.84 37.70
N ARG A 167 15.82 30.25 37.14
CA ARG A 167 15.29 29.66 35.89
C ARG A 167 16.17 30.06 34.71
N LYS A 168 16.81 29.09 34.07
CA LYS A 168 17.59 29.31 32.85
C LYS A 168 16.66 29.47 31.64
N ILE A 169 17.09 30.27 30.66
CA ILE A 169 16.41 30.37 29.37
C ILE A 169 16.52 29.04 28.60
N SER A 170 15.43 28.55 28.01
CA SER A 170 15.46 27.36 27.16
C SER A 170 16.12 27.66 25.82
N TYR A 171 16.83 26.68 25.25
CA TYR A 171 17.45 26.77 23.92
C TYR A 171 16.47 27.23 22.83
N GLN A 172 15.20 26.84 22.93
CA GLN A 172 14.17 27.25 21.98
C GLN A 172 13.92 28.76 22.02
N MET A 173 13.83 29.33 23.23
CA MET A 173 13.66 30.77 23.46
C MET A 173 14.93 31.55 23.12
N GLU A 174 16.11 30.97 23.41
CA GLU A 174 17.40 31.58 23.09
C GLU A 174 17.62 31.70 21.58
N LYS A 175 17.29 30.66 20.80
CA LYS A 175 17.54 30.63 19.35
C LYS A 175 16.39 31.10 18.47
N ASN A 176 15.16 31.18 18.98
CA ASN A 176 13.96 31.66 18.27
C ASN A 176 13.81 31.14 16.83
N ARG A 177 14.13 29.85 16.58
CA ARG A 177 14.14 29.26 15.23
C ARG A 177 12.75 28.98 14.64
N GLY A 178 11.71 28.98 15.47
CA GLY A 178 10.31 28.71 15.07
C GLY A 178 10.09 27.31 14.46
N LEU A 179 8.99 27.16 13.72
CA LEU A 179 8.57 25.91 13.06
C LEU A 179 9.33 25.63 11.75
N SER A 180 10.66 25.73 11.79
CA SER A 180 11.51 25.48 10.62
C SER A 180 11.55 23.99 10.25
N ARG A 181 11.49 23.68 8.94
CA ARG A 181 11.61 22.29 8.45
C ARG A 181 12.95 21.65 8.83
N SER A 182 12.96 20.33 9.02
CA SER A 182 14.22 19.60 9.20
C SER A 182 15.10 19.69 7.95
N ARG A 183 16.38 20.02 8.14
CA ARG A 183 17.38 20.13 7.06
C ARG A 183 18.46 19.06 7.22
N ASN A 184 18.81 18.40 6.12
CA ASN A 184 19.85 17.36 6.10
C ASN A 184 21.20 17.92 6.57
N LYS A 185 21.91 17.18 7.44
CA LYS A 185 23.25 17.53 7.95
C LYS A 185 24.24 17.84 6.81
N LYS A 186 24.21 17.09 5.70
CA LYS A 186 25.12 17.29 4.55
C LYS A 186 24.91 18.63 3.83
N LEU A 187 23.73 19.22 3.96
CA LEU A 187 23.41 20.52 3.35
C LEU A 187 23.83 21.70 4.23
N LYS A 188 24.08 21.47 5.53
CA LYS A 188 24.48 22.52 6.48
C LYS A 188 25.90 23.04 6.20
N ASN A 189 26.81 22.17 5.74
CA ASN A 189 28.17 22.55 5.38
C ASN A 189 28.30 22.68 3.84
N PRO A 190 28.61 23.88 3.30
CA PRO A 190 28.68 24.09 1.86
C PRO A 190 29.72 23.20 1.18
N ARG A 191 30.90 22.99 1.80
CA ARG A 191 31.94 22.09 1.28
C ARG A 191 31.43 20.65 1.17
N GLN A 192 30.74 20.16 2.20
CA GLN A 192 30.20 18.80 2.21
C GLN A 192 29.06 18.64 1.17
N LYS A 193 28.20 19.65 1.01
CA LYS A 193 27.15 19.70 -0.01
C LYS A 193 27.75 19.55 -1.42
N TYR A 194 28.75 20.36 -1.75
CA TYR A 194 29.37 20.33 -3.08
C TYR A 194 30.19 19.06 -3.33
N ARG A 195 30.88 18.52 -2.32
CA ARG A 195 31.56 17.22 -2.41
C ARG A 195 30.57 16.09 -2.73
N ALA A 196 29.45 16.02 -2.02
CA ALA A 196 28.42 15.01 -2.27
C ALA A 196 27.73 15.20 -3.62
N LYS A 197 27.45 16.46 -4.04
CA LYS A 197 26.88 16.79 -5.35
C LYS A 197 27.80 16.31 -6.48
N HIS A 198 29.11 16.58 -6.36
CA HIS A 198 30.11 16.13 -7.34
C HIS A 198 30.17 14.61 -7.42
N GLN A 199 30.31 13.91 -6.28
CA GLN A 199 30.33 12.45 -6.25
C GLN A 199 29.09 11.82 -6.89
N LYS A 200 27.89 12.34 -6.58
CA LYS A 200 26.64 11.87 -7.20
C LYS A 200 26.65 12.06 -8.72
N LYS A 201 27.09 13.22 -9.21
CA LYS A 201 27.20 13.50 -10.65
C LYS A 201 28.24 12.61 -11.34
N VAL A 202 29.38 12.35 -10.72
CA VAL A 202 30.40 11.43 -11.25
C VAL A 202 29.84 10.03 -11.40
N THR A 203 29.10 9.51 -10.41
CA THR A 203 28.46 8.19 -10.50
C THR A 203 27.38 8.15 -11.58
N ALA A 204 26.55 9.19 -11.69
CA ALA A 204 25.53 9.27 -12.75
C ALA A 204 26.17 9.29 -14.16
N ARG A 205 27.27 10.06 -14.33
CA ARG A 205 28.02 10.11 -15.60
C ARG A 205 28.55 8.74 -16.00
N LYS A 206 29.06 7.94 -15.05
CA LYS A 206 29.52 6.56 -15.32
C LYS A 206 28.42 5.65 -15.85
N GLY A 207 27.15 5.93 -15.53
CA GLY A 207 26.00 5.20 -16.06
C GLY A 207 25.63 5.62 -17.49
N GLN A 208 25.76 6.90 -17.83
CA GLN A 208 25.45 7.42 -19.16
C GLN A 208 26.57 7.15 -20.17
N VAL A 209 27.82 7.40 -19.77
CA VAL A 209 29.01 7.29 -20.62
C VAL A 209 30.04 6.41 -19.92
N ARG A 210 30.54 5.40 -20.64
CA ARG A 210 31.63 4.55 -20.15
C ARG A 210 32.90 5.41 -19.99
N SER A 211 33.44 5.46 -18.77
CA SER A 211 34.74 6.07 -18.52
C SER A 211 35.87 5.19 -19.07
N MET A 212 36.99 5.82 -19.46
CA MET A 212 38.21 5.11 -19.83
C MET A 212 38.67 4.21 -18.67
N LYS A 213 38.92 2.93 -18.96
CA LYS A 213 39.48 1.95 -18.02
C LYS A 213 40.94 1.70 -18.40
N LYS A 214 41.84 1.79 -17.42
CA LYS A 214 43.23 1.35 -17.59
C LYS A 214 43.30 -0.16 -17.32
N PRO A 215 43.97 -0.96 -18.17
CA PRO A 215 44.18 -2.37 -17.88
C PRO A 215 45.09 -2.49 -16.66
N SER A 216 44.69 -3.28 -15.67
CA SER A 216 45.51 -3.54 -14.47
C SER A 216 46.28 -4.85 -14.54
N GLY A 217 45.97 -5.73 -15.49
CA GLY A 217 46.59 -7.04 -15.64
C GLY A 217 46.12 -7.74 -16.91
N SER A 218 46.34 -9.06 -16.99
CA SER A 218 45.92 -9.89 -18.12
C SER A 218 44.41 -9.83 -18.36
N TYR A 219 44.01 -9.98 -19.62
CA TYR A 219 42.61 -9.90 -20.02
C TYR A 219 41.79 -11.07 -19.46
N GLY A 220 40.89 -10.78 -18.53
CA GLY A 220 39.99 -11.77 -17.90
C GLY A 220 38.61 -11.87 -18.55
N GLY A 221 38.42 -11.31 -19.75
CA GLY A 221 37.11 -11.24 -20.40
C GLY A 221 36.25 -10.02 -19.98
N GLU A 222 35.04 -9.93 -20.56
CA GLU A 222 34.07 -8.88 -20.23
C GLU A 222 33.22 -9.27 -19.00
N MET A 223 33.59 -8.77 -17.82
CA MET A 223 32.90 -9.08 -16.55
C MET A 223 31.38 -8.79 -16.54
N SER A 224 30.92 -7.79 -17.30
CA SER A 224 29.50 -7.41 -17.37
C SER A 224 28.73 -8.13 -18.49
N GLY A 225 29.40 -8.97 -19.28
CA GLY A 225 28.83 -9.64 -20.44
C GLY A 225 28.80 -8.79 -21.72
N ILE A 226 28.72 -9.49 -22.85
CA ILE A 226 28.63 -8.92 -24.20
C ILE A 226 27.18 -9.07 -24.69
N ASN A 227 26.58 -7.99 -25.19
CA ASN A 227 25.28 -8.03 -25.84
C ASN A 227 25.46 -7.92 -27.37
N PRO A 228 25.25 -9.00 -28.15
CA PRO A 228 25.53 -9.01 -29.59
C PRO A 228 24.57 -8.12 -30.40
N ASN A 229 23.39 -7.81 -29.87
CA ASN A 229 22.34 -7.10 -30.62
C ASN A 229 22.46 -5.57 -30.54
N VAL A 230 23.40 -5.03 -29.78
CA VAL A 230 23.49 -3.59 -29.50
C VAL A 230 24.72 -2.98 -30.16
N SER A 231 24.50 -2.11 -31.16
CA SER A 231 25.55 -1.23 -31.70
C SER A 231 25.50 0.16 -31.04
N ARG A 232 26.66 0.66 -30.60
CA ARG A 232 26.83 1.98 -29.95
C ARG A 232 27.58 3.01 -30.80
N SER A 233 27.79 2.74 -32.10
CA SER A 233 28.48 3.65 -33.02
C SER A 233 27.61 4.84 -33.45
N THR A 234 28.21 6.00 -33.67
CA THR A 234 27.55 7.16 -34.29
C THR A 234 27.46 6.96 -35.81
N ARG A 235 26.25 6.92 -36.37
CA ARG A 235 26.04 6.82 -37.83
C ARG A 235 26.28 8.18 -38.48
N LEU A 236 27.05 8.21 -39.56
CA LEU A 236 27.21 9.40 -40.39
C LEU A 236 25.92 9.64 -41.19
N ARG A 237 25.48 10.90 -41.25
CA ARG A 237 24.36 11.32 -42.08
C ARG A 237 24.94 11.66 -43.46
N GLY A 238 24.45 10.99 -44.50
CA GLY A 238 24.69 11.36 -45.90
C GLY A 238 23.59 12.27 -46.42
#